data_AF-A0A6L7HU18-F1
#
_entry.id   AF-A0A6L7HU18-F1
#
_cell.length_a   1.000
_cell.length_b   1.000
_cell.length_c   1.000
_cell.angle_alpha   90.00
_cell.angle_beta   90.00
_cell.angle_gamma   90.00
#
_symmetry.space_group_name_H-M   'P 1'
#
loop_
_entity.id
_entity.type
_entity.pdbx_description
1 polymer ?
#
loop_
_entity_poly.entity_id
_entity_poly.type
_entity_poly.pdbx_seq_one_letter_code
_entity_poly.pdbx_strand_id
1 'polypeptide(L)'
;MDIEVFLKERVTFANNFYEQGCKPFKEIMELIEQEKTPYEPVYDESGEPQFIHEWLEARDGVESIGLAAVSMLSSSLQLYMNEWLNRVEKSSSPFNRKGSKGWFNALKNCMKNEGVDFSACPADLNAIEQLVLARNRTQHAEDITSNTISHRALELAKFPSPLFVDPQDQALSYNWFGQPRVYAGKHQIETISQEILDFCDWLEHEYRRIYA
;
A
#
# COMPACT_ATOMS: atom_id res chain seq x y z
N MET A 1 -13.32 -1.16 23.90
CA MET A 1 -13.30 -0.41 22.63
C MET A 1 -13.40 -1.41 21.51
N ASP A 2 -14.38 -1.25 20.63
CA ASP A 2 -14.52 -2.06 19.42
C ASP A 2 -13.54 -1.54 18.37
N ILE A 3 -12.34 -2.12 18.34
CA ILE A 3 -11.27 -1.68 17.45
C ILE A 3 -11.52 -2.11 15.99
N GLU A 4 -12.42 -3.08 15.77
CA GLU A 4 -12.79 -3.54 14.43
C GLU A 4 -13.62 -2.48 13.69
N VAL A 5 -14.54 -1.82 14.40
CA VAL A 5 -15.32 -0.71 13.83
C VAL A 5 -14.40 0.41 13.36
N PHE A 6 -13.46 0.86 14.19
CA PHE A 6 -12.53 1.92 13.82
C PHE A 6 -11.59 1.52 12.68
N LEU A 7 -11.17 0.25 12.61
CA LEU A 7 -10.41 -0.23 11.47
C LEU A 7 -11.24 -0.15 10.18
N LYS A 8 -12.48 -0.66 10.19
CA LYS A 8 -13.38 -0.66 9.03
C LYS A 8 -13.63 0.76 8.52
N GLU A 9 -13.85 1.73 9.42
CA GLU A 9 -13.99 3.14 9.07
C GLU A 9 -12.73 3.69 8.39
N ARG A 10 -11.54 3.39 8.92
CA ARG A 10 -10.28 3.88 8.37
C ARG A 10 -9.93 3.25 7.02
N VAL A 11 -10.21 1.95 6.85
CA VAL A 11 -10.04 1.26 5.55
C VAL A 11 -11.03 1.83 4.53
N THR A 12 -12.28 2.04 4.91
CA THR A 12 -13.30 2.68 4.05
C THR A 12 -12.85 4.08 3.62
N PHE A 13 -12.34 4.88 4.56
CA PHE A 13 -11.81 6.20 4.27
C PHE A 13 -10.64 6.16 3.29
N ALA A 14 -9.68 5.24 3.46
CA ALA A 14 -8.53 5.11 2.57
C ALA A 14 -8.94 4.73 1.13
N ASN A 15 -9.93 3.83 0.98
CA ASN A 15 -10.50 3.46 -0.32
C ASN A 15 -11.20 4.66 -0.98
N ASN A 16 -12.05 5.36 -0.24
CA ASN A 16 -12.74 6.56 -0.74
C ASN A 16 -11.74 7.66 -1.11
N PHE A 17 -10.70 7.87 -0.30
CA PHE A 17 -9.65 8.83 -0.58
C PHE A 17 -8.95 8.52 -1.92
N TYR A 18 -8.58 7.25 -2.13
CA TYR A 18 -7.98 6.81 -3.39
C TYR A 18 -8.92 7.04 -4.58
N GLU A 19 -10.16 6.53 -4.47
CA GLU A 19 -11.13 6.59 -5.56
C GLU A 19 -11.48 8.02 -5.94
N GLN A 20 -11.82 8.86 -4.96
CA GLN A 20 -12.23 10.24 -5.22
C GLN A 20 -11.04 11.12 -5.60
N GLY A 21 -9.89 10.91 -4.97
CA GLY A 21 -8.68 11.68 -5.23
C GLY A 21 -8.15 11.48 -6.66
N CYS A 22 -8.24 10.27 -7.20
CA CYS A 22 -7.71 9.98 -8.54
C CYS A 22 -8.54 10.57 -9.68
N LYS A 23 -9.82 10.89 -9.45
CA LYS A 23 -10.76 11.34 -10.50
C LYS A 23 -10.25 12.50 -11.36
N PRO A 24 -9.86 13.66 -10.80
CA PRO A 24 -9.43 14.80 -11.62
C PRO A 24 -8.19 14.47 -12.47
N PHE A 25 -7.25 13.70 -11.94
CA PHE A 25 -6.05 13.32 -12.68
C PHE A 25 -6.35 12.32 -13.80
N LYS A 26 -7.21 11.32 -13.53
CA LYS A 26 -7.67 10.38 -14.56
C LYS A 26 -8.44 11.08 -15.66
N GLU A 27 -9.26 12.06 -15.31
CA GLU A 27 -9.98 12.89 -16.30
C GLU A 27 -9.01 13.64 -17.21
N ILE A 28 -7.94 14.25 -16.68
CA ILE A 28 -6.91 14.90 -17.50
C ILE A 28 -6.25 13.89 -18.46
N MET A 29 -5.84 12.73 -17.96
CA MET A 29 -5.23 11.68 -18.78
C MET A 29 -6.17 11.23 -19.91
N GLU A 30 -7.45 10.98 -19.58
CA GLU A 30 -8.47 10.56 -20.54
C GLU A 30 -8.76 11.63 -21.59
N LEU A 31 -8.80 12.92 -21.22
CA LEU A 31 -9.02 14.02 -22.16
C LEU A 31 -7.84 14.17 -23.14
N ILE A 32 -6.60 14.04 -22.66
CA ILE A 32 -5.38 14.09 -23.49
C ILE A 32 -5.35 12.91 -24.46
N GLU A 33 -5.56 11.68 -23.96
CA GLU A 33 -5.54 10.46 -24.78
C GLU A 33 -6.64 10.43 -25.86
N GLN A 34 -7.75 11.13 -25.61
CA GLN A 34 -8.89 11.24 -26.54
C GLN A 34 -8.87 12.53 -27.35
N GLU A 35 -7.84 13.36 -27.22
CA GLU A 35 -7.70 14.64 -27.93
C GLU A 35 -8.93 15.55 -27.77
N LYS A 36 -9.47 15.64 -26.53
CA LYS A 36 -10.69 16.40 -26.20
C LYS A 36 -10.35 17.74 -25.56
N THR A 37 -11.19 18.75 -25.77
CA THR A 37 -11.10 20.07 -25.13
C THR A 37 -10.78 19.94 -23.62
N PRO A 38 -9.75 20.63 -23.08
CA PRO A 38 -8.88 21.63 -23.74
C PRO A 38 -7.62 21.08 -24.43
N TYR A 39 -7.44 19.75 -24.51
CA TYR A 39 -6.22 19.08 -24.97
C TYR A 39 -6.31 18.59 -26.42
N GLU A 40 -6.82 19.45 -27.31
CA GLU A 40 -6.85 19.17 -28.75
C GLU A 40 -5.50 19.55 -29.37
N PRO A 41 -4.77 18.60 -29.99
CA PRO A 41 -3.46 18.90 -30.57
C PRO A 41 -3.60 19.78 -31.81
N VAL A 42 -2.73 20.77 -31.92
CA VAL A 42 -2.61 21.61 -33.13
C VAL A 42 -1.50 21.05 -34.01
N TYR A 43 -1.55 21.25 -35.33
CA TYR A 43 -0.43 20.84 -36.20
C TYR A 43 0.89 21.47 -35.74
N ASP A 44 1.91 20.63 -35.55
CA ASP A 44 3.27 21.01 -35.18
C ASP A 44 4.28 20.09 -35.89
N GLU A 45 5.40 20.66 -36.34
CA GLU A 45 6.48 19.97 -37.05
C GLU A 45 7.57 19.43 -36.11
N SER A 46 7.51 19.74 -34.81
CA SER A 46 8.48 19.27 -33.81
C SER A 46 8.52 17.74 -33.65
N GLY A 47 7.39 17.06 -33.90
CA GLY A 47 7.21 15.63 -33.67
C GLY A 47 7.08 15.24 -32.18
N GLU A 48 7.06 16.21 -31.26
CA GLU A 48 6.84 15.96 -29.84
C GLU A 48 5.33 15.82 -29.54
N PRO A 49 4.91 14.84 -28.71
CA PRO A 49 3.52 14.75 -28.28
C PRO A 49 3.11 16.00 -27.50
N GLN A 50 2.10 16.73 -27.99
CA GLN A 50 1.53 17.85 -27.25
C GLN A 50 0.89 17.35 -25.95
N PHE A 51 0.96 18.19 -24.91
CA PHE A 51 0.41 17.91 -23.58
C PHE A 51 1.06 16.75 -22.81
N ILE A 52 2.25 16.30 -23.24
CA ILE A 52 2.96 15.21 -22.55
C ILE A 52 3.28 15.57 -21.09
N HIS A 53 3.59 16.83 -20.79
CA HIS A 53 3.90 17.26 -19.43
C HIS A 53 2.67 17.19 -18.52
N GLU A 54 1.50 17.63 -19.01
CA GLU A 54 0.23 17.57 -18.30
C GLU A 54 -0.20 16.12 -18.05
N TRP A 55 0.00 15.23 -19.03
CA TRP A 55 -0.26 13.80 -18.85
C TRP A 55 0.68 13.19 -17.81
N LEU A 56 1.98 13.52 -17.84
CA LEU A 56 2.96 13.04 -16.87
C LEU A 56 2.65 13.55 -15.45
N GLU A 57 2.31 14.83 -15.30
CA GLU A 57 1.90 15.41 -14.03
C GLU A 57 0.63 14.75 -13.48
N ALA A 58 -0.37 14.50 -14.34
CA ALA A 58 -1.58 13.81 -13.94
C ALA A 58 -1.31 12.36 -13.50
N ARG A 59 -0.44 11.64 -14.22
CA ARG A 59 0.01 10.30 -13.82
C ARG A 59 0.70 10.32 -12.46
N ASP A 60 1.64 11.25 -12.24
CA ASP A 60 2.34 11.43 -10.97
C ASP A 60 1.35 11.74 -9.82
N GLY A 61 0.27 12.48 -10.12
CA GLY A 61 -0.84 12.73 -9.20
C GLY A 61 -1.57 11.44 -8.77
N VAL A 62 -1.93 10.58 -9.73
CA VAL A 62 -2.55 9.27 -9.46
C VAL A 62 -1.62 8.39 -8.61
N GLU A 63 -0.33 8.32 -8.96
CA GLU A 63 0.67 7.55 -8.22
C GLU A 63 0.79 8.06 -6.76
N SER A 64 0.90 9.36 -6.58
CA SER A 64 1.00 10.00 -5.26
C SER A 64 -0.21 9.69 -4.37
N ILE A 65 -1.41 9.70 -4.92
CA ILE A 65 -2.64 9.32 -4.21
C ILE A 65 -2.63 7.84 -3.81
N GLY A 66 -2.21 6.95 -4.71
CA GLY A 66 -2.03 5.53 -4.41
C GLY A 66 -1.08 5.28 -3.23
N LEU A 67 0.07 5.95 -3.25
CA LEU A 67 1.09 5.84 -2.20
C LEU A 67 0.64 6.43 -0.86
N ALA A 68 -0.15 7.52 -0.90
CA ALA A 68 -0.79 8.07 0.29
C ALA A 68 -1.84 7.10 0.87
N ALA A 69 -2.66 6.47 0.02
CA ALA A 69 -3.62 5.44 0.45
C ALA A 69 -2.92 4.23 1.10
N VAL A 70 -1.83 3.74 0.51
CA VAL A 70 -0.96 2.71 1.11
C VAL A 70 -0.48 3.13 2.51
N SER A 71 -0.09 4.39 2.69
CA SER A 71 0.35 4.91 3.98
C SER A 71 -0.78 4.95 5.02
N MET A 72 -2.00 5.29 4.60
CA MET A 72 -3.19 5.28 5.46
C MET A 72 -3.55 3.86 5.90
N LEU A 73 -3.54 2.90 4.97
CA LEU A 73 -3.84 1.48 5.24
C LEU A 73 -2.80 0.86 6.18
N SER A 74 -1.51 1.05 5.90
CA SER A 74 -0.41 0.58 6.74
C SER A 74 -0.49 1.12 8.17
N SER A 75 -0.80 2.41 8.32
CA SER A 75 -0.95 3.05 9.63
C SER A 75 -2.18 2.54 10.39
N SER A 76 -3.28 2.26 9.68
CA SER A 76 -4.50 1.72 10.28
C SER A 76 -4.30 0.30 10.80
N LEU A 77 -3.62 -0.55 10.03
CA LEU A 77 -3.19 -1.87 10.47
C LEU A 77 -2.27 -1.80 11.69
N GLN A 78 -1.28 -0.90 11.67
CA GLN A 78 -0.36 -0.74 12.80
C GLN A 78 -1.10 -0.35 14.07
N LEU A 79 -2.03 0.60 13.99
CA LEU A 79 -2.86 1.00 15.13
C LEU A 79 -3.70 -0.17 15.65
N TYR A 80 -4.40 -0.89 14.78
CA TYR A 80 -5.20 -2.05 15.16
C TYR A 80 -4.37 -3.10 15.91
N MET A 81 -3.21 -3.49 15.35
CA MET A 81 -2.35 -4.49 15.98
C MET A 81 -1.79 -4.04 17.33
N ASN A 82 -1.50 -2.74 17.48
CA ASN A 82 -1.09 -2.17 18.76
C ASN A 82 -2.23 -2.21 19.78
N GLU A 83 -3.45 -1.82 19.38
CA GLU A 83 -4.60 -1.85 20.28
C GLU A 83 -5.00 -3.27 20.67
N TRP A 84 -4.83 -4.25 19.77
CA TRP A 84 -4.99 -5.66 20.11
C TRP A 84 -4.04 -6.05 21.24
N LEU A 85 -2.76 -5.70 21.13
CA LEU A 85 -1.76 -5.99 22.18
C LEU A 85 -2.04 -5.21 23.46
N ASN A 86 -2.50 -3.96 23.38
CA ASN A 86 -2.85 -3.14 24.56
C ASN A 86 -3.91 -3.82 25.44
N ARG A 87 -4.81 -4.63 24.86
CA ARG A 87 -5.87 -5.34 25.62
C ARG A 87 -5.31 -6.44 26.52
N VAL A 88 -4.18 -7.04 26.15
CA VAL A 88 -3.58 -8.20 26.85
C VAL A 88 -2.29 -7.83 27.57
N GLU A 89 -1.70 -6.70 27.24
CA GLU A 89 -0.47 -6.20 27.82
C GLU A 89 -0.63 -5.88 29.30
N LYS A 90 0.29 -6.41 30.11
CA LYS A 90 0.36 -6.13 31.55
C LYS A 90 1.25 -4.92 31.78
N SER A 91 0.82 -3.97 32.61
CA SER A 91 1.60 -2.75 32.89
C SER A 91 3.01 -3.02 33.45
N SER A 92 3.23 -4.18 34.09
CA SER A 92 4.53 -4.60 34.61
C SER A 92 5.46 -5.24 33.57
N SER A 93 4.96 -5.59 32.39
CA SER A 93 5.73 -6.26 31.34
C SER A 93 5.21 -5.85 29.95
N PRO A 94 5.56 -4.64 29.49
CA PRO A 94 5.15 -4.17 28.17
C PRO A 94 5.85 -4.95 27.06
N PHE A 95 5.15 -5.15 25.94
CA PHE A 95 5.70 -5.83 24.78
C PHE A 95 6.77 -4.97 24.08
N ASN A 96 7.81 -5.63 23.57
CA ASN A 96 8.76 -4.98 22.68
C ASN A 96 8.20 -4.91 21.26
N ARG A 97 7.63 -3.74 20.92
CA ARG A 97 7.00 -3.48 19.62
C ARG A 97 7.99 -3.04 18.53
N LYS A 98 9.30 -3.08 18.82
CA LYS A 98 10.38 -2.74 17.90
C LYS A 98 11.16 -3.99 17.52
N GLY A 99 11.51 -4.12 16.25
CA GLY A 99 12.30 -5.24 15.75
C GLY A 99 13.12 -4.87 14.52
N SER A 100 14.23 -5.57 14.32
CA SER A 100 15.13 -5.38 13.17
C SER A 100 14.49 -5.72 11.83
N LYS A 101 13.40 -6.50 11.84
CA LYS A 101 12.63 -6.90 10.64
C LYS A 101 11.36 -6.04 10.42
N GLY A 102 11.32 -4.85 11.01
CA GLY A 102 10.18 -3.92 10.92
C GLY A 102 9.09 -4.19 11.96
N TRP A 103 8.19 -3.21 12.09
CA TRP A 103 7.16 -3.22 13.13
C TRP A 103 6.16 -4.37 12.97
N PHE A 104 5.75 -4.72 11.75
CA PHE A 104 4.76 -5.78 11.52
C PHE A 104 5.23 -7.12 12.07
N ASN A 105 6.46 -7.50 11.77
CA ASN A 105 7.07 -8.71 12.29
C ASN A 105 7.26 -8.67 13.82
N ALA A 106 7.59 -7.50 14.39
CA ALA A 106 7.68 -7.35 15.84
C ALA A 106 6.33 -7.57 16.53
N LEU A 107 5.26 -6.93 16.05
CA LEU A 107 3.91 -7.09 16.61
C LEU A 107 3.40 -8.53 16.46
N LYS A 108 3.60 -9.16 15.29
CA LYS A 108 3.27 -10.58 15.09
C LYS A 108 3.97 -11.49 16.10
N ASN A 109 5.25 -11.24 16.39
CA ASN A 109 5.97 -12.05 17.37
C ASN A 109 5.42 -11.87 18.78
N CYS A 110 5.01 -10.65 19.16
CA CYS A 110 4.32 -10.44 20.43
C CYS A 110 3.01 -11.23 20.50
N MET A 111 2.19 -11.19 19.46
CA MET A 111 0.93 -11.93 19.37
C MET A 111 1.14 -13.45 19.40
N LYS A 112 2.22 -13.96 18.78
CA LYS A 112 2.59 -15.39 18.88
C LYS A 112 2.88 -15.82 20.30
N ASN A 113 3.55 -14.97 21.09
CA ASN A 113 3.83 -15.28 22.50
C ASN A 113 2.56 -15.36 23.35
N GLU A 114 1.50 -14.71 22.91
CA GLU A 114 0.16 -14.79 23.50
C GLU A 114 -0.67 -15.98 22.97
N GLY A 115 -0.13 -16.80 22.06
CA GLY A 115 -0.79 -18.02 21.60
C GLY A 115 -1.55 -17.89 20.27
N VAL A 116 -1.34 -16.80 19.52
CA VAL A 116 -1.89 -16.64 18.15
C VAL A 116 -1.11 -17.51 17.16
N ASP A 117 -1.82 -18.37 16.43
CA ASP A 117 -1.23 -19.22 15.39
C ASP A 117 -1.46 -18.66 13.98
N PHE A 118 -0.48 -17.90 13.48
CA PHE A 118 -0.52 -17.32 12.14
C PHE A 118 -0.51 -18.33 10.99
N SER A 119 -0.27 -19.62 11.22
CA SER A 119 -0.37 -20.63 10.17
C SER A 119 -1.83 -20.92 9.77
N ALA A 120 -2.78 -20.60 10.66
CA ALA A 120 -4.21 -20.70 10.41
C ALA A 120 -4.85 -19.39 9.90
N CYS A 121 -4.02 -18.35 9.64
CA CYS A 121 -4.50 -17.06 9.15
C CYS A 121 -4.99 -17.20 7.70
N PRO A 122 -6.25 -16.80 7.39
CA PRO A 122 -6.78 -16.89 6.04
C PRO A 122 -6.24 -15.80 5.10
N ALA A 123 -5.78 -14.67 5.66
CA ALA A 123 -5.24 -13.55 4.89
C ALA A 123 -3.81 -13.82 4.39
N ASP A 124 -3.46 -13.25 3.24
CA ASP A 124 -2.11 -13.26 2.68
C ASP A 124 -1.18 -12.33 3.47
N LEU A 125 -0.50 -12.92 4.45
CA LEU A 125 0.49 -12.22 5.27
C LEU A 125 1.68 -11.69 4.46
N ASN A 126 1.95 -12.22 3.26
CA ASN A 126 2.99 -11.67 2.38
C ASN A 126 2.49 -10.38 1.72
N ALA A 127 1.24 -10.32 1.27
CA ALA A 127 0.64 -9.08 0.76
C ALA A 127 0.66 -7.97 1.83
N ILE A 128 0.32 -8.32 3.07
CA ILE A 128 0.38 -7.38 4.21
C ILE A 128 1.82 -6.95 4.51
N GLU A 129 2.80 -7.83 4.43
CA GLU A 129 4.20 -7.43 4.59
C GLU A 129 4.65 -6.49 3.45
N GLN A 130 4.23 -6.77 2.21
CA GLN A 130 4.50 -5.90 1.06
C GLN A 130 3.90 -4.50 1.22
N LEU A 131 2.73 -4.35 1.85
CA LEU A 131 2.16 -3.04 2.19
C LEU A 131 3.11 -2.21 3.06
N VAL A 132 3.70 -2.85 4.07
CA VAL A 132 4.62 -2.19 5.00
C VAL A 132 5.92 -1.81 4.29
N LEU A 133 6.41 -2.65 3.39
CA LEU A 133 7.60 -2.36 2.59
C LEU A 133 7.33 -1.22 1.58
N ALA A 134 6.21 -1.26 0.87
CA ALA A 134 5.78 -0.21 -0.05
C ALA A 134 5.69 1.14 0.68
N ARG A 135 5.04 1.17 1.86
CA ARG A 135 4.98 2.37 2.72
C ARG A 135 6.36 2.85 3.17
N ASN A 136 7.31 1.96 3.45
CA ASN A 136 8.66 2.40 3.82
C ASN A 136 9.38 3.04 2.64
N ARG A 137 9.17 2.56 1.41
CA ARG A 137 9.73 3.19 0.21
C ARG A 137 9.18 4.59 -0.01
N THR A 138 7.89 4.83 0.25
CA THR A 138 7.28 6.17 0.10
C THR A 138 7.89 7.24 1.01
N GLN A 139 8.43 6.83 2.16
CA GLN A 139 9.03 7.75 3.12
C GLN A 139 10.50 8.07 2.83
N HIS A 140 11.09 7.40 1.84
CA HIS A 140 12.51 7.49 1.51
C HIS A 140 12.68 7.76 0.02
N ALA A 141 12.14 8.88 -0.47
CA ALA A 141 12.44 9.36 -1.82
C ALA A 141 13.96 9.46 -2.00
N GLU A 142 14.48 8.82 -3.04
CA GLU A 142 15.92 8.68 -3.28
C GLU A 142 16.47 9.83 -4.15
N ASP A 143 15.61 10.52 -4.89
CA ASP A 143 15.96 11.59 -5.81
C ASP A 143 14.93 12.72 -5.76
N ILE A 144 15.38 13.97 -5.83
CA ILE A 144 14.53 15.16 -5.94
C ILE A 144 14.05 15.40 -7.37
N THR A 145 14.72 14.80 -8.36
CA THR A 145 14.41 15.00 -9.79
C THR A 145 13.25 14.14 -10.29
N SER A 146 12.73 13.24 -9.46
CA SER A 146 11.65 12.33 -9.81
C SER A 146 10.71 12.09 -8.65
N ASN A 147 9.40 12.04 -8.93
CA ASN A 147 8.38 11.59 -7.99
C ASN A 147 8.24 10.06 -7.96
N THR A 148 8.94 9.35 -8.86
CA THR A 148 8.84 7.91 -9.00
C THR A 148 9.54 7.20 -7.84
N ILE A 149 8.88 6.15 -7.34
CA ILE A 149 9.42 5.31 -6.27
C ILE A 149 9.64 3.91 -6.81
N SER A 150 10.87 3.43 -6.78
CA SER A 150 11.20 2.05 -7.20
C SER A 150 11.30 1.09 -6.03
N HIS A 151 11.03 -0.18 -6.27
CA HIS A 151 11.32 -1.25 -5.32
C HIS A 151 12.82 -1.40 -5.06
N ARG A 152 13.19 -2.12 -4.00
CA ARG A 152 14.54 -2.66 -3.84
C ARG A 152 14.61 -4.06 -4.43
N ALA A 153 15.66 -4.35 -5.20
CA ALA A 153 15.86 -5.68 -5.80
C ALA A 153 15.77 -6.84 -4.79
N LEU A 154 16.33 -6.66 -3.59
CA LEU A 154 16.28 -7.68 -2.53
C LEU A 154 14.86 -7.90 -1.97
N GLU A 155 14.02 -6.86 -1.96
CA GLU A 155 12.62 -6.96 -1.52
C GLU A 155 11.76 -7.62 -2.59
N LEU A 156 11.94 -7.26 -3.87
CA LEU A 156 11.29 -7.94 -5.00
C LEU A 156 11.61 -9.43 -5.03
N ALA A 157 12.89 -9.80 -4.85
CA ALA A 157 13.31 -11.20 -4.87
C ALA A 157 12.70 -12.05 -3.74
N LYS A 158 12.19 -11.42 -2.67
CA LYS A 158 11.52 -12.12 -1.57
C LYS A 158 10.12 -12.61 -1.94
N PHE A 159 9.45 -11.97 -2.91
CA PHE A 159 8.07 -12.24 -3.25
C PHE A 159 7.94 -12.79 -4.67
N PRO A 160 7.50 -14.05 -4.84
CA PRO A 160 7.28 -14.65 -6.16
C PRO A 160 6.24 -13.89 -7.01
N SER A 161 5.28 -13.22 -6.34
CA SER A 161 4.26 -12.39 -6.97
C SER A 161 4.17 -11.05 -6.24
N PRO A 162 4.92 -10.02 -6.68
CA PRO A 162 4.86 -8.69 -6.09
C PRO A 162 3.51 -8.02 -6.36
N LEU A 163 2.80 -7.60 -5.31
CA LEU A 163 1.49 -6.95 -5.40
C LEU A 163 1.61 -5.51 -5.91
N PHE A 164 2.55 -4.75 -5.36
CA PHE A 164 2.73 -3.32 -5.64
C PHE A 164 3.65 -3.05 -6.84
N VAL A 165 3.55 -3.85 -7.91
CA VAL A 165 4.29 -3.65 -9.16
C VAL A 165 3.33 -3.31 -10.27
N ASP A 166 3.69 -2.34 -11.11
CA ASP A 166 2.91 -2.01 -12.30
C ASP A 166 2.93 -3.21 -13.26
N PRO A 167 1.78 -3.71 -13.74
CA PRO A 167 1.73 -4.79 -14.74
C PRO A 167 2.57 -4.50 -15.99
N GLN A 168 2.70 -3.24 -16.40
CA GLN A 168 3.52 -2.82 -17.54
C GLN A 168 5.03 -2.91 -17.24
N ASP A 169 5.42 -2.70 -15.97
CA ASP A 169 6.81 -2.86 -15.51
C ASP A 169 7.13 -4.33 -15.17
N GLN A 170 6.12 -5.21 -15.07
CA GLN A 170 6.32 -6.62 -14.75
C GLN A 170 7.13 -7.35 -15.84
N ALA A 171 6.99 -6.94 -17.11
CA ALA A 171 7.83 -7.40 -18.21
C ALA A 171 9.26 -6.81 -18.18
N LEU A 172 9.44 -5.63 -17.57
CA LEU A 172 10.75 -4.95 -17.43
C LEU A 172 11.61 -5.56 -16.31
N SER A 173 11.02 -6.32 -15.39
CA SER A 173 11.74 -7.03 -14.30
C SER A 173 12.83 -7.99 -14.78
N TYR A 174 12.85 -8.35 -16.08
CA TYR A 174 13.88 -9.17 -16.71
C TYR A 174 15.04 -8.37 -17.34
N ASN A 175 14.91 -7.05 -17.47
CA ASN A 175 15.91 -6.20 -18.11
C ASN A 175 16.63 -5.33 -17.07
N TRP A 176 17.96 -5.44 -17.05
CA TRP A 176 18.92 -4.76 -16.17
C TRP A 176 18.76 -3.22 -16.05
N PHE A 177 17.97 -2.58 -16.91
CA PHE A 177 17.91 -1.12 -17.06
C PHE A 177 16.85 -0.40 -16.21
N GLY A 178 16.15 -1.06 -15.28
CA GLY A 178 15.29 -0.36 -14.32
C GLY A 178 14.78 -1.23 -13.19
N GLN A 179 14.75 -0.69 -11.97
CA GLN A 179 14.03 -1.32 -10.85
C GLN A 179 12.53 -1.09 -11.06
N PRO A 180 11.67 -2.12 -10.99
CA PRO A 180 10.22 -1.95 -11.11
C PRO A 180 9.70 -0.88 -10.16
N ARG A 181 8.72 -0.09 -10.62
CA ARG A 181 8.12 0.96 -9.81
C ARG A 181 7.16 0.37 -8.77
N VAL A 182 7.11 1.03 -7.61
CA VAL A 182 6.09 0.79 -6.59
C VAL A 182 4.80 1.40 -7.09
N TYR A 183 3.86 0.55 -7.49
CA TYR A 183 2.58 0.95 -8.04
C TYR A 183 1.43 0.56 -7.11
N ALA A 184 0.58 1.53 -6.81
CA ALA A 184 -0.59 1.37 -5.95
C ALA A 184 -1.86 1.79 -6.70
N GLY A 185 -2.24 0.98 -7.68
CA GLY A 185 -3.48 1.14 -8.44
C GLY A 185 -4.71 0.63 -7.70
N LYS A 186 -5.88 0.79 -8.34
CA LYS A 186 -7.18 0.39 -7.78
C LYS A 186 -7.17 -1.05 -7.29
N HIS A 187 -6.69 -1.96 -8.12
CA HIS A 187 -6.60 -3.38 -7.78
C HIS A 187 -5.73 -3.64 -6.54
N GLN A 188 -4.57 -2.98 -6.43
CA GLN A 188 -3.68 -3.14 -5.28
C GLN A 188 -4.32 -2.61 -3.99
N ILE A 189 -4.96 -1.44 -4.05
CA ILE A 189 -5.66 -0.83 -2.90
C ILE A 189 -6.83 -1.68 -2.45
N GLU A 190 -7.66 -2.18 -3.36
CA GLU A 190 -8.80 -3.05 -3.04
C GLU A 190 -8.33 -4.38 -2.45
N THR A 191 -7.35 -5.02 -3.09
CA THR A 191 -6.77 -6.29 -2.62
C THR A 191 -6.22 -6.13 -1.22
N ILE A 192 -5.34 -5.15 -0.98
CA ILE A 192 -4.73 -5.01 0.34
C ILE A 192 -5.71 -4.55 1.42
N SER A 193 -6.76 -3.81 1.04
CA SER A 193 -7.84 -3.47 1.97
C SER A 193 -8.57 -4.72 2.44
N GLN A 194 -8.89 -5.63 1.52
CA GLN A 194 -9.53 -6.90 1.86
C GLN A 194 -8.64 -7.76 2.75
N GLU A 195 -7.35 -7.89 2.42
CA GLU A 195 -6.40 -8.65 3.25
C GLU A 195 -6.26 -8.09 4.66
N ILE A 196 -6.28 -6.77 4.84
CA ILE A 196 -6.29 -6.13 6.16
C ILE A 196 -7.56 -6.47 6.93
N LEU A 197 -8.73 -6.38 6.28
CA LEU A 197 -10.01 -6.67 6.92
C LEU A 197 -10.08 -8.12 7.36
N ASP A 198 -9.74 -9.06 6.49
CA ASP A 198 -9.75 -10.50 6.77
C ASP A 198 -8.74 -10.86 7.87
N PHE A 199 -7.54 -10.26 7.82
CA PHE A 199 -6.53 -10.46 8.85
C PHE A 199 -7.01 -10.00 10.23
N CYS A 200 -7.61 -8.82 10.30
CA CYS A 200 -8.03 -8.23 11.57
C CYS A 200 -9.29 -8.89 12.14
N ASP A 201 -10.26 -9.24 11.29
CA ASP A 201 -11.44 -10.02 11.69
C ASP A 201 -11.03 -11.39 12.27
N TRP A 202 -10.12 -12.08 11.58
CA TRP A 202 -9.51 -13.31 12.09
C TRP A 202 -8.76 -13.11 13.41
N LEU A 203 -8.01 -12.01 13.55
CA LEU A 203 -7.24 -11.74 14.77
C LEU A 203 -8.14 -11.44 15.98
N GLU A 204 -9.32 -10.85 15.76
CA GLU A 204 -10.34 -10.71 16.80
C GLU A 204 -10.93 -12.08 17.20
N HIS A 205 -11.16 -12.98 16.24
CA HIS A 205 -11.55 -14.36 16.56
C HIS A 205 -10.50 -15.08 17.40
N GLU A 206 -9.22 -14.90 17.10
CA GLU A 206 -8.12 -15.44 17.92
C GLU A 206 -8.10 -14.85 19.33
N TYR A 207 -8.37 -13.55 19.48
CA TYR A 207 -8.50 -12.93 20.80
C TYR A 207 -9.58 -13.61 21.64
N ARG A 208 -10.77 -13.82 21.05
CA ARG A 208 -11.88 -14.49 21.74
C ARG A 208 -11.52 -15.94 22.06
N ARG A 209 -10.84 -16.66 21.16
CA ARG A 209 -10.41 -18.04 21.40
C ARG A 209 -9.44 -18.16 22.58
N ILE A 210 -8.55 -17.18 22.76
CA ILE A 210 -7.50 -17.23 23.78
C ILE A 210 -7.99 -16.72 25.14
N TYR A 211 -8.84 -15.69 25.15
CA TYR A 211 -9.18 -14.94 26.37
C TYR A 211 -10.67 -14.92 26.76
N ALA A 212 -11.58 -15.48 25.95
CA ALA A 212 -13.01 -15.62 26.29
C ALA A 212 -13.36 -17.08 26.64
#